data_AF-A0A2G1QS06-F1
#
_entry.id   AF-A0A2G1QS06-F1
#
_cell.length_a   1.000
_cell.length_b   1.000
_cell.length_c   1.000
_cell.angle_alpha   90.00
_cell.angle_beta   90.00
_cell.angle_gamma   90.00
#
_symmetry.space_group_name_H-M   'P 1'
#
loop_
_entity.id
_entity.type
_entity.pdbx_description
1 polymer ?
#
loop_
_entity_poly.entity_id
_entity_poly.type
_entity_poly.pdbx_seq_one_letter_code
_entity_poly.pdbx_strand_id
1 'polypeptide(L)'
;MKSVGFALRLAMALAVLGLVAGPVLAKARITSKTRYYSVSGTTGYELFKSMNRRGPRHAFMQKAMAQTQYKTSPRGKMVWKKGVCRVENGGYDAVITYVFPRPAARLSPAMKRRWATFMKHTTGHERVHGRIAVEMANALDSRIRRFAMEDSRGCRRAVNRLRLDVKAIYKRYDDKQNAYDKREHRDGGPVEKSVMQLVK
;
A
#
# COMPACT_ATOMS: atom_id res chain seq x y z
N MET A 1 82.61 3.95 15.04
CA MET A 1 81.53 2.95 15.25
C MET A 1 80.44 3.56 16.12
N LYS A 2 79.23 3.68 15.57
CA LYS A 2 77.88 3.61 16.19
C LYS A 2 76.92 4.50 15.40
N SER A 3 76.22 3.87 14.47
CA SER A 3 75.08 4.40 13.74
C SER A 3 73.85 4.39 14.63
N VAL A 4 73.02 5.43 14.60
CA VAL A 4 71.61 5.37 15.02
C VAL A 4 70.79 6.20 14.03
N GLY A 5 69.95 5.51 13.26
CA GLY A 5 69.08 6.08 12.25
C GLY A 5 67.92 6.86 12.85
N PHE A 6 67.54 7.95 12.19
CA PHE A 6 66.31 8.68 12.49
C PHE A 6 65.19 8.11 11.61
N ALA A 7 64.28 7.38 12.24
CA ALA A 7 63.09 6.82 11.59
C ALA A 7 62.05 7.93 11.34
N LEU A 8 61.61 8.03 10.10
CA LEU A 8 60.52 8.86 9.62
C LEU A 8 59.20 8.41 10.29
N ARG A 9 58.61 9.25 11.15
CA ARG A 9 57.28 8.99 11.72
C ARG A 9 56.22 9.64 10.84
N LEU A 10 55.60 8.84 9.97
CA LEU A 10 54.39 9.20 9.23
C LEU A 10 53.19 9.02 10.18
N ALA A 11 52.58 10.12 10.63
CA ALA A 11 51.35 10.08 11.41
C ALA A 11 50.15 9.93 10.45
N MET A 12 49.57 8.74 10.38
CA MET A 12 48.37 8.44 9.60
C MET A 12 47.13 8.75 10.46
N ALA A 13 46.44 9.85 10.16
CA ALA A 13 45.18 10.20 10.81
C ALA A 13 44.05 9.34 10.25
N LEU A 14 43.58 8.35 11.03
CA LEU A 14 42.41 7.53 10.70
C LEU A 14 41.14 8.31 11.09
N ALA A 15 40.47 8.93 10.11
CA ALA A 15 39.14 9.50 10.31
C ALA A 15 38.10 8.36 10.34
N VAL A 16 37.65 7.98 11.54
CA VAL A 16 36.54 7.02 11.71
C VAL A 16 35.24 7.74 11.37
N LEU A 17 34.71 7.47 10.17
CA LEU A 17 33.36 7.87 9.78
C LEU A 17 32.35 7.00 10.55
N GLY A 18 31.88 7.50 11.69
CA GLY A 18 30.82 6.85 12.45
C GLY A 18 29.50 6.86 11.66
N LEU A 19 29.16 5.73 11.03
CA LEU A 19 27.79 5.50 10.55
C LEU A 19 26.87 5.43 11.76
N VAL A 20 26.10 6.50 11.99
CA VAL A 20 24.99 6.51 12.95
C VAL A 20 23.88 5.62 12.38
N ALA A 21 23.99 4.31 12.61
CA ALA A 21 22.93 3.35 12.34
C ALA A 21 21.79 3.59 13.36
N GLY A 22 20.91 4.56 13.07
CA GLY A 22 19.67 4.71 13.81
C GLY A 22 18.83 3.43 13.74
N PRO A 23 18.02 3.10 14.76
CA PRO A 23 17.22 1.89 14.76
C PRO A 23 16.25 1.90 13.57
N VAL A 24 16.48 1.00 12.62
CA VAL A 24 15.52 0.73 11.55
C VAL A 24 14.32 0.08 12.21
N LEU A 25 13.27 0.86 12.47
CA LEU A 25 12.00 0.28 12.87
C LEU A 25 11.55 -0.67 11.76
N ALA A 26 11.28 -1.92 12.13
CA ALA A 26 10.72 -2.91 11.23
C ALA A 26 9.44 -2.35 10.60
N LYS A 27 9.39 -2.31 9.26
CA LYS A 27 8.24 -1.83 8.48
C LYS A 27 7.00 -2.72 8.73
N ALA A 28 5.85 -2.23 8.26
CA ALA A 28 4.61 -3.00 8.28
C ALA A 28 4.79 -4.37 7.59
N ARG A 29 4.14 -5.41 8.11
CA ARG A 29 4.15 -6.74 7.46
C ARG A 29 3.06 -6.76 6.39
N ILE A 30 3.48 -6.74 5.13
CA ILE A 30 2.55 -6.63 4.01
C ILE A 30 2.66 -7.86 3.13
N THR A 31 1.52 -8.45 2.81
CA THR A 31 1.41 -9.51 1.81
C THR A 31 0.44 -9.07 0.71
N SER A 32 0.64 -9.58 -0.50
CA SER A 32 -0.27 -9.33 -1.61
C SER A 32 -0.67 -10.61 -2.31
N LYS A 33 -1.91 -10.68 -2.79
CA LYS A 33 -2.40 -11.79 -3.62
C LYS A 33 -3.28 -11.28 -4.75
N THR A 34 -3.38 -12.09 -5.80
CA THR A 34 -4.26 -11.81 -6.93
C THR A 34 -5.38 -12.83 -6.97
N ARG A 35 -6.60 -12.35 -7.14
CA ARG A 35 -7.81 -13.12 -7.37
C ARG A 35 -8.39 -12.73 -8.71
N TYR A 36 -9.12 -13.68 -9.30
CA TYR A 36 -9.82 -13.42 -10.55
C TYR A 36 -11.28 -13.80 -10.43
N TYR A 37 -12.12 -13.09 -11.16
CA TYR A 37 -13.52 -13.46 -11.36
C TYR A 37 -13.80 -13.67 -12.84
N SER A 38 -14.69 -14.61 -13.13
CA SER A 38 -14.96 -15.05 -14.50
C SER A 38 -15.92 -14.11 -15.23
N VAL A 39 -15.53 -13.65 -16.42
CA VAL A 39 -16.36 -12.84 -17.32
C VAL A 39 -16.70 -13.61 -18.60
N SER A 40 -17.96 -13.50 -19.00
CA SER A 40 -18.55 -14.15 -20.17
C SER A 40 -18.50 -13.25 -21.41
N GLY A 41 -18.42 -13.84 -22.60
CA GLY A 41 -18.42 -13.13 -23.87
C GLY A 41 -17.15 -13.37 -24.68
N THR A 42 -17.22 -13.05 -25.97
CA THR A 42 -16.08 -13.14 -26.90
C THR A 42 -15.80 -11.81 -27.60
N THR A 43 -16.68 -10.82 -27.42
CA THR A 43 -16.52 -9.44 -27.89
C THR A 43 -16.22 -8.46 -26.75
N GLY A 44 -15.67 -7.29 -27.09
CA GLY A 44 -15.35 -6.24 -26.13
C GLY A 44 -16.57 -5.78 -25.32
N TYR A 45 -17.69 -5.56 -26.01
CA TYR A 45 -18.94 -5.14 -25.39
C TYR A 45 -19.51 -6.18 -24.42
N GLU A 46 -19.50 -7.48 -24.80
CA GLU A 46 -19.97 -8.55 -23.91
C GLU A 46 -19.11 -8.69 -22.66
N LEU A 47 -17.78 -8.60 -22.83
CA LEU A 47 -16.83 -8.64 -21.72
C LEU A 47 -17.06 -7.44 -20.77
N PHE A 48 -17.22 -6.24 -21.31
CA PHE A 48 -17.56 -5.03 -20.55
C PHE A 48 -18.88 -5.19 -19.77
N LYS A 49 -19.94 -5.63 -20.46
CA LYS A 49 -21.25 -5.91 -19.83
C LYS A 49 -21.15 -6.96 -18.73
N SER A 50 -20.33 -8.00 -18.93
CA SER A 50 -20.11 -9.05 -17.94
C SER A 50 -19.35 -8.53 -16.72
N MET A 51 -18.33 -7.68 -16.90
CA MET A 51 -17.62 -7.01 -15.80
C MET A 51 -18.56 -6.14 -14.96
N ASN A 52 -19.37 -5.28 -15.58
CA ASN A 52 -20.34 -4.44 -14.85
C ASN A 52 -21.39 -5.27 -14.09
N ARG A 53 -21.71 -6.49 -14.56
CA ARG A 53 -22.65 -7.39 -13.88
C ARG A 53 -21.99 -8.24 -12.78
N ARG A 54 -20.74 -8.65 -12.93
CA ARG A 54 -20.09 -9.68 -12.08
C ARG A 54 -18.93 -9.15 -11.24
N GLY A 55 -18.47 -7.94 -11.50
CA GLY A 55 -17.35 -7.33 -10.83
C GLY A 55 -17.52 -7.23 -9.31
N PRO A 56 -16.40 -7.03 -8.58
CA PRO A 56 -16.45 -6.78 -7.15
C PRO A 56 -17.38 -5.61 -6.81
N ARG A 57 -18.13 -5.75 -5.71
CA ARG A 57 -18.98 -4.69 -5.20
C ARG A 57 -18.13 -3.58 -4.59
N HIS A 58 -18.48 -2.34 -4.90
CA HIS A 58 -17.91 -1.17 -4.25
C HIS A 58 -19.02 -0.48 -3.45
N ALA A 59 -19.13 -0.81 -2.15
CA ALA A 59 -20.20 -0.29 -1.26
C ALA A 59 -21.58 -0.22 -1.96
N PHE A 60 -22.40 0.80 -1.68
CA PHE A 60 -23.75 0.98 -2.23
C PHE A 60 -23.79 1.43 -3.72
N MET A 61 -22.71 1.23 -4.51
CA MET A 61 -22.59 1.71 -5.90
C MET A 61 -22.50 0.56 -6.95
N GLN A 62 -22.48 0.96 -8.24
CA GLN A 62 -22.22 0.07 -9.38
C GLN A 62 -20.94 -0.76 -9.18
N LYS A 63 -20.91 -1.99 -9.73
CA LYS A 63 -19.78 -2.91 -9.57
C LYS A 63 -18.56 -2.39 -10.33
N ALA A 64 -17.38 -2.50 -9.71
CA ALA A 64 -16.13 -2.12 -10.33
C ALA A 64 -15.62 -3.23 -11.27
N MET A 65 -14.90 -2.87 -12.34
CA MET A 65 -14.32 -3.85 -13.27
C MET A 65 -13.08 -4.55 -12.69
N ALA A 66 -12.35 -3.89 -11.80
CA ALA A 66 -11.30 -4.46 -10.98
C ALA A 66 -11.33 -3.77 -9.61
N GLN A 67 -10.62 -4.32 -8.62
CA GLN A 67 -10.54 -3.70 -7.31
C GLN A 67 -9.29 -4.13 -6.55
N THR A 68 -8.67 -3.18 -5.87
CA THR A 68 -7.67 -3.42 -4.83
C THR A 68 -8.35 -3.38 -3.46
N GLN A 69 -8.33 -4.50 -2.76
CA GLN A 69 -8.85 -4.63 -1.40
C GLN A 69 -7.68 -4.69 -0.42
N TYR A 70 -7.84 -4.13 0.77
CA TYR A 70 -6.85 -4.23 1.83
C TYR A 70 -7.52 -4.64 3.14
N LYS A 71 -7.05 -5.74 3.72
CA LYS A 71 -7.43 -6.18 5.07
C LYS A 71 -6.30 -5.87 6.02
N THR A 72 -6.60 -5.15 7.10
CA THR A 72 -5.59 -4.61 8.01
C THR A 72 -5.74 -5.18 9.42
N SER A 73 -4.63 -5.39 10.10
CA SER A 73 -4.58 -5.95 11.44
C SER A 73 -3.51 -5.22 12.27
N PRO A 74 -3.89 -4.23 13.11
CA PRO A 74 -2.95 -3.60 14.04
C PRO A 74 -2.52 -4.61 15.11
N ARG A 75 -1.29 -4.48 15.59
CA ARG A 75 -0.70 -5.30 16.65
C ARG A 75 -0.15 -4.43 17.78
N GLY A 76 -0.01 -5.05 18.94
CA GLY A 76 0.62 -4.47 20.12
C GLY A 76 -0.37 -4.27 21.27
N LYS A 77 0.20 -3.94 22.43
CA LYS A 77 -0.56 -3.71 23.66
C LYS A 77 -0.18 -2.35 24.24
N MET A 78 -1.18 -1.56 24.60
CA MET A 78 -0.94 -0.33 25.38
C MET A 78 -0.51 -0.73 26.79
N VAL A 79 0.63 -0.20 27.23
CA VAL A 79 1.17 -0.46 28.57
C VAL A 79 1.53 0.86 29.25
N TRP A 80 1.34 0.92 30.56
CA TRP A 80 1.79 2.03 31.39
C TRP A 80 3.07 1.64 32.14
N LYS A 81 4.11 2.48 32.12
CA LYS A 81 5.29 2.30 32.97
C LYS A 81 5.98 3.64 33.19
N LYS A 82 6.19 3.98 34.47
CA LYS A 82 6.83 5.22 34.94
C LYS A 82 6.12 6.48 34.40
N GLY A 83 4.79 6.56 34.52
CA GLY A 83 4.01 7.72 34.08
C GLY A 83 3.71 7.80 32.58
N VAL A 84 4.31 6.93 31.77
CA VAL A 84 4.18 6.95 30.31
C VAL A 84 3.42 5.72 29.80
N CYS A 85 2.43 5.96 28.95
CA CYS A 85 1.73 4.96 28.15
C CYS A 85 2.40 4.80 26.80
N ARG A 86 2.74 3.56 26.42
CA ARG A 86 3.35 3.24 25.12
C ARG A 86 2.77 1.95 24.54
N VAL A 87 2.99 1.70 23.26
CA VAL A 87 2.60 0.42 22.63
C VAL A 87 3.77 -0.57 22.63
N GLU A 88 3.67 -1.64 23.40
CA GLU A 88 4.62 -2.75 23.36
C GLU A 88 4.26 -3.75 22.26
N ASN A 89 5.28 -4.31 21.59
CA ASN A 89 5.14 -5.20 20.44
C ASN A 89 4.26 -4.60 19.31
N GLY A 90 4.28 -3.26 19.22
CA GLY A 90 3.51 -2.50 18.25
C GLY A 90 3.87 -2.85 16.81
N GLY A 91 2.87 -2.80 15.93
CA GLY A 91 3.08 -2.87 14.51
C GLY A 91 1.79 -2.96 13.73
N TYR A 92 1.90 -3.07 12.41
CA TYR A 92 0.75 -3.14 11.53
C TYR A 92 0.95 -4.18 10.43
N ASP A 93 -0.05 -5.04 10.27
CA ASP A 93 -0.04 -6.08 9.25
C ASP A 93 -1.15 -5.79 8.23
N ALA A 94 -0.88 -6.03 6.94
CA ALA A 94 -1.84 -5.81 5.87
C ALA A 94 -1.79 -6.93 4.81
N VAL A 95 -2.96 -7.30 4.31
CA VAL A 95 -3.13 -8.20 3.16
C VAL A 95 -3.80 -7.41 2.04
N ILE A 96 -3.06 -7.18 0.95
CA ILE A 96 -3.57 -6.54 -0.26
C ILE A 96 -4.07 -7.62 -1.22
N THR A 97 -5.29 -7.48 -1.72
CA THR A 97 -5.89 -8.42 -2.68
C THR A 97 -6.28 -7.65 -3.94
N TYR A 98 -5.62 -7.96 -5.05
CA TYR A 98 -6.01 -7.46 -6.37
C TYR A 98 -7.05 -8.38 -6.97
N VAL A 99 -8.18 -7.85 -7.40
CA VAL A 99 -9.29 -8.60 -8.00
C VAL A 99 -9.44 -8.18 -9.45
N PHE A 100 -9.18 -9.11 -10.38
CA PHE A 100 -9.19 -8.84 -11.82
C PHE A 100 -10.21 -9.70 -12.58
N PRO A 101 -10.74 -9.21 -13.71
CA PRO A 101 -11.57 -10.02 -14.58
C PRO A 101 -10.72 -11.03 -15.36
N ARG A 102 -11.32 -12.18 -15.69
CA ARG A 102 -10.71 -13.19 -16.57
C ARG A 102 -11.74 -13.75 -17.55
N PRO A 103 -11.50 -13.70 -18.87
CA PRO A 103 -12.41 -14.28 -19.85
C PRO A 103 -12.57 -15.79 -19.63
N ALA A 104 -13.82 -16.25 -19.62
CA ALA A 104 -14.14 -17.67 -19.54
C ALA A 104 -13.95 -18.38 -20.88
N ALA A 105 -14.24 -17.66 -21.98
CA ALA A 105 -14.14 -18.17 -23.34
C ALA A 105 -12.77 -17.88 -23.95
N ARG A 106 -12.38 -18.70 -24.93
CA ARG A 106 -11.19 -18.44 -25.76
C ARG A 106 -11.49 -17.26 -26.69
N LEU A 107 -10.72 -16.18 -26.53
CA LEU A 107 -10.84 -14.98 -27.37
C LEU A 107 -10.14 -15.17 -28.73
N SER A 108 -10.64 -14.51 -29.77
CA SER A 108 -9.95 -14.42 -31.07
C SER A 108 -8.60 -13.71 -30.94
N PRO A 109 -7.64 -13.90 -31.86
CA PRO A 109 -6.34 -13.23 -31.79
C PRO A 109 -6.45 -11.69 -31.69
N ALA A 110 -7.37 -11.09 -32.45
CA ALA A 110 -7.61 -9.66 -32.40
C ALA A 110 -8.18 -9.22 -31.03
N MET A 111 -9.12 -9.98 -30.48
CA MET A 111 -9.72 -9.65 -29.19
C MET A 111 -8.74 -9.84 -28.04
N LYS A 112 -7.87 -10.86 -28.08
CA LYS A 112 -6.79 -11.08 -27.10
C LYS A 112 -5.87 -9.87 -26.99
N ARG A 113 -5.52 -9.21 -28.10
CA ARG A 113 -4.65 -8.01 -28.09
C ARG A 113 -5.32 -6.83 -27.39
N ARG A 114 -6.59 -6.56 -27.68
CA ARG A 114 -7.35 -5.48 -27.01
C ARG A 114 -7.55 -5.80 -25.52
N TRP A 115 -7.89 -7.04 -25.19
CA TRP A 115 -8.00 -7.51 -23.80
C TRP A 115 -6.68 -7.32 -23.03
N ALA A 116 -5.54 -7.68 -23.62
CA ALA A 116 -4.23 -7.49 -22.99
C ALA A 116 -3.92 -6.01 -22.74
N THR A 117 -4.29 -5.13 -23.67
CA THR A 117 -4.12 -3.68 -23.53
C THR A 117 -4.98 -3.12 -22.40
N PHE A 118 -6.25 -3.51 -22.35
CA PHE A 118 -7.16 -3.20 -21.24
C PHE A 118 -6.61 -3.70 -19.90
N MET A 119 -6.19 -4.97 -19.82
CA MET A 119 -5.65 -5.56 -18.60
C MET A 119 -4.34 -4.91 -18.15
N LYS A 120 -3.49 -4.45 -19.07
CA LYS A 120 -2.28 -3.69 -18.72
C LYS A 120 -2.64 -2.39 -18.02
N HIS A 121 -3.59 -1.63 -18.56
CA HIS A 121 -4.08 -0.40 -17.95
C HIS A 121 -4.71 -0.67 -16.57
N THR A 122 -5.69 -1.57 -16.52
CA THR A 122 -6.40 -1.96 -15.29
C THR A 122 -5.44 -2.46 -14.20
N THR A 123 -4.45 -3.29 -14.56
CA THR A 123 -3.43 -3.75 -13.59
C THR A 123 -2.56 -2.60 -13.09
N GLY A 124 -2.18 -1.67 -13.98
CA GLY A 124 -1.42 -0.48 -13.59
C GLY A 124 -2.18 0.40 -12.61
N HIS A 125 -3.45 0.64 -12.89
CA HIS A 125 -4.36 1.41 -12.05
C HIS A 125 -4.47 0.81 -10.64
N GLU A 126 -4.79 -0.49 -10.55
CA GLU A 126 -4.91 -1.17 -9.25
C GLU A 126 -3.58 -1.20 -8.46
N ARG A 127 -2.44 -1.32 -9.15
CA ARG A 127 -1.13 -1.27 -8.48
C ARG A 127 -0.85 0.08 -7.84
N VAL A 128 -1.38 1.19 -8.37
CA VAL A 128 -1.27 2.50 -7.72
C VAL A 128 -2.03 2.51 -6.40
N HIS A 129 -3.27 1.99 -6.38
CA HIS A 129 -4.01 1.83 -5.13
C HIS A 129 -3.29 0.94 -4.13
N GLY A 130 -2.70 -0.16 -4.59
CA GLY A 130 -1.87 -1.05 -3.79
C GLY A 130 -0.70 -0.30 -3.14
N ARG A 131 0.03 0.52 -3.91
CA ARG A 131 1.13 1.35 -3.38
C ARG A 131 0.65 2.34 -2.32
N ILE A 132 -0.48 3.03 -2.55
CA ILE A 132 -1.06 3.95 -1.57
C ILE A 132 -1.43 3.21 -0.27
N ALA A 133 -1.99 2.00 -0.37
CA ALA A 133 -2.29 1.17 0.78
C ALA A 133 -1.02 0.71 1.54
N VAL A 134 0.07 0.41 0.83
CA VAL A 134 1.39 0.12 1.43
C VAL A 134 1.92 1.33 2.20
N GLU A 135 1.85 2.52 1.62
CA GLU A 135 2.26 3.75 2.30
C GLU A 135 1.44 3.99 3.58
N MET A 136 0.13 3.77 3.51
CA MET A 136 -0.77 3.87 4.67
C MET A 136 -0.37 2.91 5.79
N ALA A 137 -0.18 1.62 5.45
CA ALA A 137 0.22 0.59 6.40
C ALA A 137 1.54 0.94 7.10
N ASN A 138 2.53 1.45 6.35
CA ASN A 138 3.81 1.89 6.92
C ASN A 138 3.67 3.11 7.83
N ALA A 139 2.81 4.07 7.48
CA ALA A 139 2.55 5.24 8.32
C ALA A 139 1.88 4.84 9.64
N LEU A 140 0.91 3.91 9.60
CA LEU A 140 0.25 3.36 10.77
C LEU A 140 1.21 2.56 11.65
N ASP A 141 2.02 1.68 11.06
CA ASP A 141 3.04 0.90 11.77
C ASP A 141 4.02 1.81 12.53
N SER A 142 4.56 2.83 11.83
CA SER A 142 5.46 3.81 12.43
C SER A 142 4.79 4.58 13.57
N ARG A 143 3.55 5.04 13.38
CA ARG A 143 2.81 5.78 14.42
C ARG A 143 2.59 4.92 15.66
N ILE A 144 2.17 3.67 15.49
CA ILE A 144 1.90 2.72 16.57
C ILE A 144 3.18 2.41 17.33
N ARG A 145 4.26 2.04 16.64
CA ARG A 145 5.55 1.68 17.28
C ARG A 145 6.18 2.83 18.06
N ARG A 146 6.04 4.06 17.56
CA ARG A 146 6.59 5.27 18.18
C ARG A 146 5.63 5.90 19.19
N PHE A 147 4.44 5.35 19.39
CA PHE A 147 3.47 5.94 20.29
C PHE A 147 3.95 5.87 21.73
N ALA A 148 4.15 7.03 22.34
CA ALA A 148 4.36 7.23 23.76
C ALA A 148 3.67 8.53 24.18
N MET A 149 3.02 8.53 25.35
CA MET A 149 2.33 9.70 25.89
C MET A 149 2.22 9.57 27.41
N GLU A 150 2.47 10.65 28.14
CA GLU A 150 2.20 10.70 29.58
C GLU A 150 0.70 10.59 29.87
N ASP A 151 0.35 9.71 30.79
CA ASP A 151 -1.04 9.50 31.21
C ASP A 151 -1.13 8.78 32.56
N SER A 152 -2.35 8.71 33.10
CA SER A 152 -2.64 7.88 34.27
C SER A 152 -2.43 6.39 33.97
N ARG A 153 -2.37 5.56 35.03
CA ARG A 153 -2.18 4.10 34.93
C ARG A 153 -3.16 3.41 33.95
N GLY A 154 -4.34 4.00 33.71
CA GLY A 154 -5.34 3.46 32.78
C GLY A 154 -5.15 3.81 31.31
N CYS A 155 -4.19 4.67 30.94
CA CYS A 155 -3.89 5.07 29.56
C CYS A 155 -5.09 5.57 28.73
N ARG A 156 -6.17 6.08 29.37
CA ARG A 156 -7.42 6.41 28.66
C ARG A 156 -7.22 7.54 27.66
N ARG A 157 -6.49 8.60 28.02
CA ARG A 157 -6.19 9.72 27.11
C ARG A 157 -5.23 9.27 26.01
N ALA A 158 -4.23 8.47 26.37
CA ALA A 158 -3.27 7.92 25.43
C ALA A 158 -3.94 7.04 24.35
N VAL A 159 -4.85 6.14 24.74
CA VAL A 159 -5.62 5.30 23.80
C VAL A 159 -6.48 6.16 22.88
N ASN A 160 -7.18 7.16 23.43
CA ASN A 160 -8.00 8.06 22.62
C ASN A 160 -7.15 8.85 21.63
N ARG A 161 -5.97 9.34 22.06
CA ARG A 161 -5.06 10.07 21.18
C ARG A 161 -4.56 9.18 20.04
N LEU A 162 -4.10 7.96 20.35
CA LEU A 162 -3.66 7.01 19.32
C LEU A 162 -4.77 6.70 18.31
N ARG A 163 -6.02 6.52 18.77
CA ARG A 163 -7.18 6.31 17.88
C ARG A 163 -7.41 7.50 16.93
N LEU A 164 -7.29 8.73 17.43
CA LEU A 164 -7.42 9.93 16.59
C LEU A 164 -6.31 10.01 15.54
N ASP A 165 -5.06 9.73 15.93
CA ASP A 165 -3.93 9.73 14.99
C ASP A 165 -4.11 8.66 13.90
N VAL A 166 -4.58 7.45 14.28
CA VAL A 166 -4.92 6.38 13.33
C VAL A 166 -6.02 6.84 12.37
N LYS A 167 -7.10 7.44 12.87
CA LYS A 167 -8.20 7.96 12.03
C LYS A 167 -7.71 9.02 11.05
N ALA A 168 -6.85 9.93 11.50
CA ALA A 168 -6.27 10.97 10.65
C ALA A 168 -5.38 10.38 9.55
N ILE A 169 -4.59 9.35 9.87
CA ILE A 169 -3.76 8.64 8.87
C ILE A 169 -4.66 7.97 7.83
N TYR A 170 -5.68 7.21 8.24
CA TYR A 170 -6.64 6.60 7.30
C TYR A 170 -7.25 7.65 6.38
N LYS A 171 -7.82 8.72 6.94
CA LYS A 171 -8.43 9.79 6.14
C LYS A 171 -7.47 10.36 5.09
N ARG A 172 -6.22 10.66 5.48
CA ARG A 172 -5.21 11.19 4.54
C ARG A 172 -4.96 10.24 3.37
N TYR A 173 -4.94 8.93 3.60
CA TYR A 173 -4.70 7.96 2.54
C TYR A 173 -5.96 7.66 1.73
N ASP A 174 -7.15 7.70 2.33
CA ASP A 174 -8.42 7.63 1.60
C ASP A 174 -8.55 8.83 0.65
N ASP A 175 -8.20 10.04 1.11
CA ASP A 175 -8.19 11.24 0.26
C ASP A 175 -7.22 11.08 -0.92
N LYS A 176 -6.07 10.41 -0.73
CA LYS A 176 -5.13 10.07 -1.82
C LYS A 176 -5.72 9.08 -2.81
N GLN A 177 -6.41 8.03 -2.34
CA GLN A 177 -7.09 7.07 -3.21
C GLN A 177 -8.14 7.78 -4.07
N ASN A 178 -9.02 8.57 -3.42
CA ASN A 178 -10.09 9.29 -4.09
C ASN A 178 -9.56 10.33 -5.09
N ALA A 179 -8.47 11.03 -4.74
CA ALA A 179 -7.82 11.97 -5.65
C ALA A 179 -7.19 11.27 -6.87
N TYR A 180 -6.73 10.02 -6.71
CA TYR A 180 -6.27 9.21 -7.83
C TYR A 180 -7.44 8.83 -8.74
N ASP A 181 -8.51 8.27 -8.18
CA ASP A 181 -9.71 7.87 -8.93
C ASP A 181 -10.33 9.04 -9.67
N LYS A 182 -10.48 10.20 -9.02
CA LYS A 182 -11.03 11.40 -9.66
C LYS A 182 -10.30 11.79 -10.94
N ARG A 183 -8.97 11.62 -11.00
CA ARG A 183 -8.19 11.95 -12.22
C ARG A 183 -8.30 10.86 -13.28
N GLU A 184 -8.36 9.59 -12.86
CA GLU A 184 -8.42 8.43 -13.75
C GLU A 184 -9.81 8.25 -14.38
N HIS A 185 -10.85 8.60 -13.63
CA HIS A 185 -12.27 8.45 -13.99
C HIS A 185 -12.95 9.75 -14.47
N ARG A 186 -12.22 10.85 -14.61
CA ARG A 186 -12.77 12.07 -15.23
C ARG A 186 -13.25 11.78 -16.67
N ASP A 187 -14.16 12.60 -17.17
CA ASP A 187 -14.65 12.49 -18.55
C ASP A 187 -13.50 12.53 -19.57
N GLY A 188 -13.51 11.57 -20.50
CA GLY A 188 -12.44 11.33 -21.47
C GLY A 188 -11.11 10.87 -20.84
N GLY A 189 -11.17 10.41 -19.58
CA GLY A 189 -10.01 10.03 -18.78
C GLY A 189 -9.38 8.69 -19.18
N PRO A 190 -8.26 8.32 -18.54
CA PRO A 190 -7.56 7.05 -18.81
C PRO A 190 -8.46 5.81 -18.74
N VAL A 191 -9.33 5.71 -17.72
CA VAL A 191 -10.22 4.55 -17.54
C VAL A 191 -11.22 4.45 -18.69
N GLU A 192 -11.89 5.55 -19.03
CA GLU A 192 -12.87 5.58 -20.14
C GLU A 192 -12.19 5.22 -21.46
N LYS A 193 -11.03 5.80 -21.76
CA LYS A 193 -10.26 5.48 -22.98
C LYS A 193 -9.89 4.01 -23.05
N SER A 194 -9.49 3.41 -21.94
CA SER A 194 -9.17 1.98 -21.87
C SER A 194 -10.39 1.10 -22.15
N VAL A 195 -11.56 1.45 -21.60
CA VAL A 195 -12.83 0.76 -21.86
C VAL A 195 -13.24 0.92 -23.33
N MET A 196 -13.14 2.12 -23.89
CA MET A 196 -13.48 2.36 -25.29
C MET A 196 -12.58 1.58 -26.25
N GLN A 197 -11.29 1.41 -25.93
CA GLN A 197 -10.38 0.56 -26.71
C GLN A 197 -10.71 -0.94 -26.59
N LEU A 198 -11.28 -1.36 -25.47
CA LEU A 198 -11.75 -2.73 -25.30
C LEU A 198 -13.01 -3.00 -26.13
N VAL A 199 -13.97 -2.07 -26.11
CA VAL A 199 -15.32 -2.24 -26.69
C VAL A 199 -15.35 -2.09 -28.21
N LYS A 200 -14.47 -1.26 -28.78
CA LYS A 200 -14.24 -1.15 -30.24
C LYS A 200 -13.82 -2.49 -30.85
#